data_AF-A0A143BLF9-F1
#
_entry.id   AF-A0A143BLF9-F1
#
_cell.length_a   1.000
_cell.length_b   1.000
_cell.length_c   1.000
_cell.angle_alpha   90.00
_cell.angle_beta   90.00
_cell.angle_gamma   90.00
#
_symmetry.space_group_name_H-M   'P 1'
#
loop_
_entity.id
_entity.type
_entity.pdbx_description
1 polymer ?
#
loop_
_entity_poly.entity_id
_entity_poly.type
_entity_poly.pdbx_seq_one_letter_code
_entity_poly.pdbx_strand_id
1 'polypeptide(L)'
;MREYRFQATDDSIEALRKLRGAWRGMAIAEHEITVVLRDGQAVRVGLDTADVEGLFDAYRVRAELEPNPGILGVPVEDFIDGNNDIVLFTGMSWSEPHGSMKAEGISENSAMVFSGHPGQLSETAEVVCITTDAFVVASSVGRGMLIRTGLRPGSLEVERNPDKVRAFLLERGYTDSSGE
;
A
#
# COMPACT_ATOMS: atom_id res chain seq x y z
N MET A 1 -1.11 -23.94 8.33
CA MET A 1 -1.24 -22.64 7.67
C MET A 1 -2.06 -22.76 6.41
N ARG A 2 -3.20 -22.06 6.31
CA ARG A 2 -4.00 -21.90 5.09
C ARG A 2 -3.60 -20.58 4.41
N GLU A 3 -3.54 -20.56 3.09
CA GLU A 3 -3.07 -19.40 2.31
C GLU A 3 -4.16 -18.90 1.35
N TYR A 4 -4.36 -17.58 1.35
CA TYR A 4 -5.26 -16.84 0.47
C TYR A 4 -4.47 -15.76 -0.28
N ARG A 5 -5.06 -15.25 -1.37
CA ARG A 5 -4.47 -14.18 -2.18
C ARG A 5 -5.49 -13.10 -2.46
N PHE A 6 -5.13 -11.87 -2.14
CA PHE A 6 -5.92 -10.67 -2.38
C PHE A 6 -5.01 -9.54 -2.84
N GLN A 7 -4.38 -9.75 -3.99
CA GLN A 7 -3.49 -8.76 -4.62
C GLN A 7 -4.28 -7.72 -5.42
N ALA A 8 -3.63 -6.61 -5.74
CA ALA A 8 -4.19 -5.58 -6.61
C ALA A 8 -4.68 -6.19 -7.93
N THR A 9 -5.82 -5.72 -8.42
CA THR A 9 -6.37 -6.16 -9.70
C THR A 9 -5.58 -5.59 -10.88
N ASP A 10 -5.74 -6.18 -12.06
CA ASP A 10 -5.19 -5.64 -13.30
C ASP A 10 -5.64 -4.20 -13.53
N ASP A 11 -6.92 -3.89 -13.29
CA ASP A 11 -7.45 -2.52 -13.40
C ASP A 11 -6.74 -1.54 -12.45
N SER A 12 -6.46 -1.96 -11.20
CA SER A 12 -5.69 -1.14 -10.26
C SER A 12 -4.25 -0.95 -10.74
N ILE A 13 -3.63 -1.98 -11.30
CA ILE A 13 -2.27 -1.90 -11.84
C ILE A 13 -2.23 -0.94 -13.03
N GLU A 14 -3.20 -1.00 -13.96
CA GLU A 14 -3.28 -0.07 -15.09
C GLU A 14 -3.53 1.37 -14.63
N ALA A 15 -4.38 1.58 -13.64
CA ALA A 15 -4.59 2.91 -13.05
C ALA A 15 -3.30 3.44 -12.41
N LEU A 16 -2.59 2.63 -11.62
CA LEU A 16 -1.31 3.01 -11.00
C LEU A 16 -0.23 3.32 -12.05
N ARG A 17 -0.21 2.64 -13.20
CA ARG A 17 0.73 2.96 -14.28
C ARG A 17 0.56 4.38 -14.83
N LYS A 18 -0.62 4.99 -14.70
CA LYS A 18 -0.83 6.40 -15.10
C LYS A 18 -0.03 7.37 -14.23
N LEU A 19 0.35 6.97 -13.01
CA LEU A 19 1.21 7.77 -12.13
C LEU A 19 2.64 7.95 -12.67
N ARG A 20 3.04 7.19 -13.71
CA ARG A 20 4.30 7.42 -14.46
C ARG A 20 4.30 8.76 -15.21
N GLY A 21 3.11 9.28 -15.52
CA GLY A 21 2.92 10.57 -16.19
C GLY A 21 3.21 11.76 -15.27
N ALA A 22 3.12 12.96 -15.85
CA ALA A 22 3.34 14.23 -15.16
C ALA A 22 2.20 14.59 -14.21
N TRP A 23 2.53 14.91 -12.96
CA TRP A 23 1.53 15.26 -11.96
C TRP A 23 1.22 16.76 -12.00
N ARG A 24 -0.05 17.08 -11.79
CA ARG A 24 -0.53 18.43 -11.52
C ARG A 24 -0.54 18.70 -10.02
N GLY A 25 -0.98 17.74 -9.22
CA GLY A 25 -1.08 17.86 -7.78
C GLY A 25 -1.64 16.61 -7.12
N MET A 26 -1.65 16.61 -5.80
CA MET A 26 -2.14 15.50 -4.99
C MET A 26 -3.02 16.01 -3.86
N ALA A 27 -4.12 15.31 -3.61
CA ALA A 27 -4.96 15.50 -2.43
C ALA A 27 -4.88 14.24 -1.56
N ILE A 28 -4.70 14.42 -0.25
CA ILE A 28 -4.67 13.33 0.72
C ILE A 28 -5.88 13.48 1.64
N ALA A 29 -6.67 12.42 1.76
CA ALA A 29 -7.71 12.23 2.76
C ALA A 29 -7.36 11.03 3.65
N GLU A 30 -8.17 10.76 4.68
CA GLU A 30 -7.87 9.71 5.68
C GLU A 30 -7.82 8.29 5.08
N HIS A 31 -8.67 8.01 4.08
CA HIS A 31 -8.83 6.68 3.48
C HIS A 31 -8.54 6.65 1.97
N GLU A 32 -8.19 7.81 1.39
CA GLU A 32 -8.01 7.93 -0.05
C GLU A 32 -6.96 8.99 -0.38
N ILE A 33 -6.19 8.73 -1.44
CA ILE A 33 -5.28 9.68 -2.05
C ILE A 33 -5.71 9.87 -3.49
N THR A 34 -5.78 11.12 -3.95
CA THR A 34 -6.05 11.43 -5.35
C THR A 34 -4.89 12.16 -5.96
N VAL A 35 -4.28 11.56 -6.97
CA VAL A 35 -3.23 12.18 -7.77
C VAL A 35 -3.84 12.72 -9.06
N VAL A 36 -3.83 14.03 -9.22
CA VAL A 36 -4.30 14.71 -10.44
C VAL A 36 -3.14 14.79 -11.42
N LEU A 37 -3.34 14.30 -12.63
CA LEU A 37 -2.36 14.30 -13.72
C LEU A 37 -2.49 15.57 -14.56
N ARG A 38 -1.42 15.92 -15.29
CA ARG A 38 -1.41 17.11 -16.16
C ARG A 38 -2.34 16.99 -17.37
N ASP A 39 -2.71 15.78 -17.77
CA ASP A 39 -3.68 15.54 -18.84
C ASP A 39 -5.14 15.76 -18.42
N GLY A 40 -5.38 16.08 -17.14
CA GLY A 40 -6.70 16.36 -16.58
C GLY A 40 -7.39 15.16 -15.93
N GLN A 41 -6.85 13.95 -16.08
CA GLN A 41 -7.33 12.76 -15.37
C GLN A 41 -6.77 12.73 -13.94
N ALA A 42 -7.28 11.84 -13.10
CA ALA A 42 -6.70 11.54 -11.80
C ALA A 42 -6.67 10.04 -11.51
N VAL A 43 -5.72 9.62 -10.68
CA VAL A 43 -5.69 8.29 -10.08
C VAL A 43 -6.15 8.41 -8.64
N ARG A 44 -7.26 7.76 -8.30
CA ARG A 44 -7.77 7.64 -6.93
C ARG A 44 -7.26 6.34 -6.34
N VAL A 45 -6.58 6.43 -5.21
CA VAL A 45 -5.95 5.31 -4.51
C VAL A 45 -6.63 5.15 -3.17
N GLY A 46 -7.19 3.96 -2.93
CA GLY A 46 -7.84 3.60 -1.69
C GLY A 46 -7.43 2.19 -1.25
N LEU A 47 -8.21 1.62 -0.35
CA LEU A 47 -8.09 0.22 0.03
C LEU A 47 -9.37 -0.54 -0.32
N ASP A 48 -9.20 -1.76 -0.83
CA ASP A 48 -10.26 -2.76 -0.80
C ASP A 48 -10.10 -3.63 0.45
N THR A 49 -11.22 -4.20 0.90
CA THR A 49 -11.27 -5.15 2.02
C THR A 49 -11.82 -6.48 1.53
N ALA A 50 -11.23 -7.58 1.99
CA ALA A 50 -11.78 -8.92 1.82
C ALA A 50 -11.96 -9.57 3.19
N ASP A 51 -13.17 -10.06 3.45
CA ASP A 51 -13.44 -11.03 4.50
C ASP A 51 -12.92 -12.39 4.04
N VAL A 52 -11.93 -12.94 4.75
CA VAL A 52 -11.27 -14.17 4.31
C VAL A 52 -11.80 -15.42 5.04
N GLU A 53 -12.04 -15.35 6.35
CA GLU A 53 -12.63 -16.45 7.13
C GLU A 53 -13.61 -15.95 8.24
N GLY A 54 -14.39 -14.90 7.99
CA GLY A 54 -15.44 -14.36 8.88
C GLY A 54 -14.95 -13.68 10.16
N LEU A 55 -13.65 -13.77 10.46
CA LEU A 55 -13.01 -13.27 11.67
C LEU A 55 -11.73 -12.48 11.40
N PHE A 56 -11.28 -12.40 10.13
CA PHE A 56 -10.14 -11.58 9.76
C PHE A 56 -10.33 -10.93 8.38
N ASP A 57 -10.14 -9.62 8.38
CA ASP A 57 -10.15 -8.80 7.17
C ASP A 57 -8.73 -8.65 6.63
N ALA A 58 -8.59 -8.76 5.32
CA ALA A 58 -7.37 -8.43 4.60
C ALA A 58 -7.59 -7.17 3.75
N TYR A 59 -6.58 -6.30 3.72
CA TYR A 59 -6.60 -5.06 2.95
C TYR A 59 -5.59 -5.10 1.82
N ARG A 60 -5.99 -4.57 0.66
CA ARG A 60 -5.09 -4.33 -0.48
C ARG A 60 -5.23 -2.92 -0.99
N VAL A 61 -4.17 -2.40 -1.59
CA VAL A 61 -4.21 -1.17 -2.39
C VAL A 61 -5.14 -1.39 -3.59
N ARG A 62 -6.09 -0.46 -3.75
CA ARG A 62 -6.95 -0.30 -4.92
C ARG A 62 -6.61 1.02 -5.60
N ALA A 63 -6.60 1.04 -6.92
CA ALA A 63 -6.52 2.28 -7.68
C ALA A 63 -7.55 2.32 -8.82
N GLU A 64 -8.07 3.51 -9.10
CA GLU A 64 -9.04 3.75 -10.16
C GLU A 64 -8.69 5.02 -10.91
N LEU A 65 -8.95 5.02 -12.21
CA LEU A 65 -8.82 6.21 -13.05
C LEU A 65 -10.11 7.02 -12.99
N GLU A 66 -10.00 8.28 -12.61
CA GLU A 66 -11.08 9.26 -12.56
C GLU A 66 -10.87 10.28 -13.68
N PRO A 67 -11.69 10.25 -14.76
CA PRO A 67 -11.55 11.19 -15.88
C PRO A 67 -11.84 12.65 -15.50
N ASN A 68 -12.65 12.90 -14.47
CA ASN A 68 -13.01 14.25 -14.06
C ASN A 68 -13.05 14.39 -12.53
N PRO A 69 -11.89 14.59 -11.88
CA PRO A 69 -11.78 14.52 -10.43
C PRO A 69 -12.47 15.66 -9.68
N GLY A 70 -12.80 16.77 -10.36
CA GLY A 70 -13.39 17.96 -9.71
C GLY A 70 -12.49 18.62 -8.66
N ILE A 71 -11.26 18.15 -8.48
CA ILE A 71 -10.27 18.67 -7.53
C ILE A 71 -8.94 18.93 -8.25
N LEU A 72 -8.15 19.85 -7.71
CA LEU A 72 -6.85 20.22 -8.29
C LEU A 72 -5.65 19.58 -7.57
N GLY A 73 -5.80 19.27 -6.28
CA GLY A 73 -4.69 18.83 -5.42
C GLY A 73 -3.68 19.95 -5.11
N VAL A 74 -2.71 19.64 -4.26
CA VAL A 74 -1.55 20.48 -3.98
C VAL A 74 -0.37 19.99 -4.83
N PRO A 75 0.35 20.86 -5.54
CA PRO A 75 1.52 20.46 -6.32
C PRO A 75 2.55 19.68 -5.49
N VAL A 76 3.12 18.64 -6.09
CA VAL A 76 4.24 17.88 -5.52
C VAL A 76 5.39 17.99 -6.50
N GLU A 77 6.30 18.93 -6.24
CA GLU A 77 7.33 19.39 -7.19
C GLU A 77 8.14 18.25 -7.80
N ASP A 78 8.47 17.24 -7.01
CA ASP A 78 9.28 16.11 -7.44
C ASP A 78 8.67 15.27 -8.58
N PHE A 79 7.35 15.32 -8.80
CA PHE A 79 6.61 14.45 -9.74
C PHE A 79 5.99 15.21 -10.93
N ILE A 80 6.23 16.52 -11.03
CA ILE A 80 5.53 17.37 -12.01
C ILE A 80 5.96 17.13 -13.46
N ASP A 81 7.16 16.59 -13.67
CA ASP A 81 7.72 16.34 -15.01
C ASP A 81 7.38 14.94 -15.54
N GLY A 82 6.85 14.07 -14.66
CA GLY A 82 6.57 12.68 -14.98
C GLY A 82 7.86 11.88 -15.15
N ASN A 83 7.80 10.87 -16.04
CA ASN A 83 8.81 9.81 -16.12
C ASN A 83 9.04 9.14 -14.76
N ASN A 84 7.97 9.05 -13.97
CA ASN A 84 8.05 8.36 -12.69
C ASN A 84 8.08 6.86 -12.95
N ASP A 85 8.71 6.14 -12.03
CA ASP A 85 8.61 4.68 -11.96
C ASP A 85 7.70 4.27 -10.81
N ILE A 86 7.06 3.12 -10.97
CA ILE A 86 6.10 2.60 -10.00
C ILE A 86 6.48 1.17 -9.66
N VAL A 87 6.67 0.89 -8.38
CA VAL A 87 6.96 -0.44 -7.87
C VAL A 87 5.87 -0.82 -6.89
N LEU A 88 5.19 -1.95 -7.13
CA LEU A 88 4.20 -2.51 -6.22
C LEU A 88 4.87 -3.53 -5.32
N PHE A 89 4.45 -3.60 -4.06
CA PHE A 89 4.99 -4.52 -3.07
C PHE A 89 3.95 -5.53 -2.62
N THR A 90 4.43 -6.74 -2.36
CA THR A 90 3.63 -7.80 -1.75
C THR A 90 3.81 -7.76 -0.24
N GLY A 91 2.69 -7.69 0.47
CA GLY A 91 2.60 -7.85 1.91
C GLY A 91 1.84 -9.11 2.28
N MET A 92 1.70 -9.35 3.58
CA MET A 92 0.89 -10.42 4.13
C MET A 92 0.09 -9.89 5.32
N SER A 93 -1.14 -10.39 5.46
CA SER A 93 -1.88 -10.33 6.72
C SER A 93 -2.09 -11.75 7.23
N TRP A 94 -1.92 -11.99 8.51
CA TRP A 94 -2.07 -13.32 9.09
C TRP A 94 -2.76 -13.30 10.44
N SER A 95 -3.35 -14.44 10.80
CA SER A 95 -3.92 -14.69 12.11
C SER A 95 -3.11 -15.72 12.87
N GLU A 96 -3.06 -15.53 14.19
CA GLU A 96 -2.43 -16.47 15.13
C GLU A 96 -3.48 -17.41 15.76
N PRO A 97 -3.05 -18.59 16.29
CA PRO A 97 -3.93 -19.50 17.00
C PRO A 97 -4.64 -18.82 18.16
N HIS A 98 -5.90 -19.18 18.36
CA HIS A 98 -6.69 -18.69 19.49
C HIS A 98 -5.99 -19.07 20.81
N GLY A 99 -5.61 -18.07 21.61
CA GLY A 99 -4.94 -18.25 22.91
C GLY A 99 -3.43 -18.03 22.94
N SER A 100 -2.79 -17.63 21.84
CA SER A 100 -1.34 -17.35 21.78
C SER A 100 -0.91 -16.08 22.52
N MET A 101 -1.79 -15.08 22.69
CA MET A 101 -1.61 -14.00 23.68
C MET A 101 -2.90 -13.74 24.46
N LYS A 102 -2.82 -13.84 25.79
CA LYS A 102 -3.86 -13.35 26.70
C LYS A 102 -3.63 -11.85 26.95
N ALA A 103 -4.16 -10.99 26.08
CA ALA A 103 -4.30 -9.59 26.41
C ALA A 103 -5.65 -9.39 27.11
N GLU A 104 -5.65 -8.78 28.31
CA GLU A 104 -6.88 -8.47 29.04
C GLU A 104 -7.77 -7.54 28.19
N GLY A 105 -9.01 -7.97 27.92
CA GLY A 105 -10.01 -7.19 27.18
C GLY A 105 -10.32 -7.63 25.76
N ILE A 106 -9.63 -8.63 25.21
CA ILE A 106 -9.97 -9.24 23.92
C ILE A 106 -10.98 -10.37 24.15
N SER A 107 -12.11 -10.36 23.43
CA SER A 107 -13.14 -11.40 23.58
C SER A 107 -12.59 -12.78 23.18
N GLU A 108 -13.06 -13.85 23.82
CA GLU A 108 -12.59 -15.22 23.60
C GLU A 108 -12.74 -15.72 22.14
N ASN A 109 -13.46 -15.00 21.29
CA ASN A 109 -13.70 -15.31 19.87
C ASN A 109 -12.98 -14.35 18.89
N SER A 110 -12.06 -13.51 19.34
CA SER A 110 -11.35 -12.57 18.45
C SER A 110 -9.99 -13.12 18.05
N ALA A 111 -9.81 -13.41 16.76
CA ALA A 111 -8.49 -13.70 16.20
C ALA A 111 -7.65 -12.41 16.20
N MET A 112 -6.40 -12.49 16.68
CA MET A 112 -5.46 -11.38 16.49
C MET A 112 -4.98 -11.38 15.05
N VAL A 113 -5.09 -10.23 14.39
CA VAL A 113 -4.69 -10.03 13.00
C VAL A 113 -3.45 -9.16 12.97
N PHE A 114 -2.44 -9.63 12.25
CA PHE A 114 -1.19 -8.93 11.99
C PHE A 114 -1.07 -8.64 10.50
N SER A 115 -0.37 -7.57 10.15
CA SER A 115 -0.04 -7.24 8.76
C SER A 115 1.42 -6.79 8.68
N GLY A 116 2.14 -7.22 7.65
CA GLY A 116 3.55 -6.93 7.53
C GLY A 116 4.22 -7.53 6.31
N HIS A 117 5.55 -7.46 6.30
CA HIS A 117 6.40 -8.05 5.28
C HIS A 117 6.28 -9.58 5.28
N PRO A 118 6.32 -10.27 4.12
CA PRO A 118 6.32 -11.74 4.08
C PRO A 118 7.35 -12.44 4.98
N GLY A 119 8.52 -11.84 5.17
CA GLY A 119 9.57 -12.35 6.06
C GLY A 119 9.31 -12.17 7.56
N GLN A 120 8.23 -11.50 7.96
CA GLN A 120 7.79 -11.36 9.36
C GLN A 120 6.73 -12.40 9.74
N LEU A 121 6.33 -13.25 8.79
CA LEU A 121 5.33 -14.28 9.02
C LEU A 121 5.80 -15.24 10.12
N SER A 122 4.97 -15.43 11.14
CA SER A 122 5.27 -16.35 12.24
C SER A 122 5.13 -17.81 11.79
N GLU A 123 5.88 -18.70 12.43
CA GLU A 123 5.73 -20.15 12.22
C GLU A 123 4.38 -20.68 12.76
N THR A 124 3.75 -19.92 13.65
CA THR A 124 2.47 -20.28 14.28
C THR A 124 1.25 -19.81 13.49
N ALA A 125 1.42 -19.05 12.41
CA ALA A 125 0.33 -18.52 11.61
C ALA A 125 -0.65 -19.61 11.14
N GLU A 126 -1.92 -19.45 11.48
CA GLU A 126 -2.97 -20.39 11.07
C GLU A 126 -3.49 -20.06 9.68
N VAL A 127 -3.71 -18.77 9.43
CA VAL A 127 -4.20 -18.27 8.14
C VAL A 127 -3.36 -17.09 7.69
N VAL A 128 -3.05 -17.05 6.39
CA VAL A 128 -2.28 -16.00 5.75
C VAL A 128 -3.03 -15.54 4.51
N CYS A 129 -3.12 -14.24 4.30
CA CYS A 129 -3.58 -13.61 3.08
C CYS A 129 -2.45 -12.76 2.49
N ILE A 130 -2.02 -13.10 1.28
CA ILE A 130 -1.02 -12.36 0.53
C ILE A 130 -1.70 -11.19 -0.18
N THR A 131 -1.26 -9.97 0.10
CA THR A 131 -1.90 -8.76 -0.41
C THR A 131 -0.91 -7.86 -1.16
N THR A 132 -1.43 -6.90 -1.91
CA THR A 132 -0.64 -5.74 -2.34
C THR A 132 -0.84 -4.65 -1.31
N ASP A 133 0.14 -4.45 -0.44
CA ASP A 133 -0.01 -3.58 0.74
C ASP A 133 0.63 -2.20 0.55
N ALA A 134 1.48 -2.05 -0.46
CA ALA A 134 2.16 -0.81 -0.73
C ALA A 134 2.56 -0.65 -2.21
N PHE A 135 2.83 0.59 -2.59
CA PHE A 135 3.60 0.92 -3.78
C PHE A 135 4.48 2.15 -3.53
N VAL A 136 5.56 2.25 -4.30
CA VAL A 136 6.43 3.41 -4.32
C VAL A 136 6.34 4.06 -5.68
N VAL A 137 6.20 5.39 -5.69
CA VAL A 137 6.43 6.23 -6.85
C VAL A 137 7.82 6.82 -6.75
N ALA A 138 8.70 6.48 -7.68
CA ALA A 138 10.04 7.04 -7.78
C ALA A 138 10.06 8.08 -8.91
N SER A 139 10.42 9.32 -8.61
CA SER A 139 10.57 10.35 -9.63
C SER A 139 11.92 10.26 -10.32
N SER A 140 11.99 10.84 -11.52
CA SER A 140 13.22 10.95 -12.30
C SER A 140 14.32 11.80 -11.64
N VAL A 141 13.97 12.62 -10.64
CA VAL A 141 14.92 13.42 -9.83
C VAL A 141 15.42 12.69 -8.58
N GLY A 142 15.15 11.38 -8.46
CA GLY A 142 15.64 10.55 -7.37
C GLY A 142 14.88 10.69 -6.05
N ARG A 143 13.62 11.16 -6.10
CA ARG A 143 12.74 11.25 -4.92
C ARG A 143 11.73 10.12 -4.95
N GLY A 144 11.43 9.56 -3.78
CA GLY A 144 10.45 8.49 -3.62
C GLY A 144 9.27 8.94 -2.77
N MET A 145 8.07 8.48 -3.13
CA MET A 145 6.88 8.57 -2.29
C MET A 145 6.35 7.16 -2.06
N LEU A 146 6.26 6.76 -0.80
CA LEU A 146 5.67 5.49 -0.38
C LEU A 146 4.20 5.71 -0.06
N ILE A 147 3.33 4.88 -0.63
CA ILE A 147 1.92 4.77 -0.27
C ILE A 147 1.69 3.34 0.20
N ARG A 148 1.14 3.16 1.39
CA ARG A 148 0.91 1.83 1.97
C ARG A 148 -0.35 1.78 2.83
N THR A 149 -0.82 0.58 3.12
CA THR A 149 -1.78 0.32 4.20
C THR A 149 -1.24 0.88 5.51
N GLY A 150 -2.07 1.64 6.22
CA GLY A 150 -1.73 2.20 7.52
C GLY A 150 -1.96 1.23 8.66
N LEU A 151 -1.45 1.58 9.84
CA LEU A 151 -1.64 0.77 11.06
C LEU A 151 -3.11 0.71 11.52
N ARG A 152 -3.90 1.75 11.22
CA ARG A 152 -5.34 1.75 11.48
C ARG A 152 -6.06 1.00 10.37
N PRO A 153 -7.00 0.09 10.67
CA PRO A 153 -7.80 -0.60 9.66
C PRO A 153 -8.41 0.36 8.65
N GLY A 154 -8.29 0.04 7.36
CA GLY A 154 -8.83 0.85 6.26
C GLY A 154 -8.13 2.20 6.02
N SER A 155 -7.03 2.51 6.71
CA SER A 155 -6.29 3.77 6.49
C SER A 155 -5.15 3.62 5.48
N LEU A 156 -4.81 4.71 4.79
CA LEU A 156 -3.62 4.81 3.94
C LEU A 156 -2.59 5.74 4.59
N GLU A 157 -1.32 5.35 4.47
CA GLU A 157 -0.18 6.17 4.87
C GLU A 157 0.59 6.65 3.65
N VAL A 158 0.94 7.94 3.64
CA VAL A 158 1.83 8.55 2.65
C VAL A 158 3.11 8.99 3.34
N GLU A 159 4.24 8.46 2.90
CA GLU A 159 5.55 8.80 3.42
C GLU A 159 6.44 9.38 2.32
N ARG A 160 7.02 10.55 2.61
CA ARG A 160 7.90 11.30 1.70
C ARG A 160 9.30 11.51 2.27
N ASN A 161 9.51 11.20 3.54
CA ASN A 161 10.83 11.26 4.15
C ASN A 161 11.73 10.21 3.47
N PRO A 162 12.83 10.64 2.81
CA PRO A 162 13.72 9.74 2.08
C PRO A 162 14.29 8.61 2.93
N ASP A 163 14.59 8.86 4.20
CA ASP A 163 15.17 7.87 5.10
C ASP A 163 14.17 6.75 5.42
N LYS A 164 12.89 7.11 5.60
CA LYS A 164 11.82 6.13 5.85
C LYS A 164 11.45 5.35 4.59
N VAL A 165 11.43 6.00 3.42
CA VAL A 165 11.22 5.31 2.15
C VAL A 165 12.37 4.32 1.89
N ARG A 166 13.62 4.75 2.11
CA ARG A 166 14.80 3.88 2.01
C ARG A 166 14.73 2.71 3.00
N ALA A 167 14.37 2.96 4.26
CA ALA A 167 14.21 1.90 5.26
C ALA A 167 13.17 0.86 4.84
N PHE A 168 12.02 1.30 4.31
CA PHE A 168 10.99 0.42 3.77
C PHE A 168 11.51 -0.41 2.58
N LEU A 169 12.22 0.21 1.64
CA LEU A 169 12.79 -0.49 0.49
C LEU A 169 13.81 -1.56 0.92
N LEU A 170 14.68 -1.25 1.88
CA LEU A 170 15.64 -2.19 2.45
C LEU A 170 14.93 -3.37 3.13
N GLU A 171 13.87 -3.11 3.91
CA GLU A 171 13.03 -4.15 4.52
C GLU A 171 12.40 -5.07 3.46
N ARG A 172 12.08 -4.52 2.28
CA ARG A 172 11.53 -5.24 1.13
C ARG A 172 12.60 -5.93 0.27
N GLY A 173 13.87 -5.93 0.68
CA GLY A 173 14.97 -6.57 -0.03
C GLY A 173 15.52 -5.77 -1.22
N TYR A 174 15.13 -4.51 -1.39
CA TYR A 174 15.72 -3.61 -2.38
C TYR A 174 17.00 -3.00 -1.79
N THR A 175 18.12 -3.65 -2.06
CA THR A 175 19.47 -3.14 -1.73
C THR A 175 20.00 -2.29 -2.87
N ASP A 176 20.78 -1.24 -2.55
CA ASP A 176 21.54 -0.48 -3.55
C ASP A 176 22.49 -1.47 -4.29
N SER A 177 22.16 -1.85 -5.52
CA SER A 177 23.04 -2.69 -6.37
C SER A 177 24.05 -1.84 -7.16
N SER A 178 24.51 -0.73 -6.57
CA SER A 178 25.49 0.19 -7.15
C SER A 178 26.71 0.25 -6.23
N GLY A 179 27.58 -0.74 -6.37
CA GLY A 179 28.81 -0.83 -5.58
C GLY A 179 29.70 -2.03 -5.90
N GLU A 180 29.92 -2.32 -7.19
CA GLU A 180 31.17 -2.93 -7.70
C GLU A 180 31.60 -2.21 -8.99
#